data_AF-A0A7S3FD24-F1
#
_entry.id   AF-A0A7S3FD24-F1
#
_cell.length_a   1.000
_cell.length_b   1.000
_cell.length_c   1.000
_cell.angle_alpha   90.00
_cell.angle_beta   90.00
_cell.angle_gamma   90.00
#
_symmetry.space_group_name_H-M   'P 1'
#
loop_
_entity.id
_entity.type
_entity.pdbx_description
1 polymer ?
#
loop_
_entity_poly.entity_id
_entity_poly.type
_entity_poly.pdbx_seq_one_letter_code
_entity_poly.pdbx_strand_id
1 'polypeptide(L)'
;RRACHHRQGVSGLNTWLREHAPPAYRAVHPRRGRSFEHVYIDVNAMVYSAFRTCDKRGTPHLVAERLFAELDAALRFAKPTKTLTLAADGPAPLAKLVTQRSRRV
;
A
#
# COMPACT_ATOMS: atom_id res chain seq x y z
N ARG A 1 -1.99 13.32 18.33
CA ARG A 1 -0.74 12.89 17.62
C ARG A 1 -1.04 12.89 16.12
N ARG A 2 -0.53 13.85 15.36
CA ARG A 2 -0.82 13.95 13.91
C ARG A 2 -0.05 12.84 13.20
N ALA A 3 -0.74 11.77 12.81
CA ALA A 3 -0.15 10.76 11.93
C ALA A 3 0.20 11.45 10.61
N CYS A 4 1.51 11.53 10.33
CA CYS A 4 2.02 12.04 9.06
C CYS A 4 1.67 11.00 7.98
N HIS A 5 0.45 11.07 7.46
CA HIS A 5 -0.01 10.28 6.33
C HIS A 5 0.59 10.88 5.06
N HIS A 6 1.61 10.23 4.50
CA HIS A 6 1.83 10.39 3.06
C HIS A 6 0.55 9.87 2.40
N ARG A 7 -0.29 10.77 1.89
CA ARG A 7 -1.46 10.37 1.10
C ARG A 7 -0.92 9.78 -0.19
N GLN A 8 -0.80 8.46 -0.25
CA GLN A 8 -0.69 7.77 -1.52
C GLN A 8 -2.03 7.95 -2.25
N GLY A 9 -1.96 8.15 -3.57
CA GLY A 9 -3.13 8.44 -4.40
C GLY A 9 -3.42 9.93 -4.57
N VAL A 10 -4.56 10.22 -5.22
CA VAL A 10 -4.99 11.58 -5.54
C VAL A 10 -5.62 12.22 -4.31
N SER A 11 -5.13 13.39 -3.92
CA SER A 11 -5.64 14.12 -2.75
C SER A 11 -7.13 14.43 -2.93
N GLY A 12 -7.95 14.10 -1.93
CA GLY A 12 -9.40 14.38 -1.93
C GLY A 12 -10.24 13.34 -2.69
N LEU A 13 -9.65 12.55 -3.60
CA LEU A 13 -10.40 11.59 -4.42
C LEU A 13 -11.16 10.56 -3.56
N ASN A 14 -10.50 9.98 -2.56
CA ASN A 14 -11.15 9.00 -1.67
C ASN A 14 -12.23 9.62 -0.78
N THR A 15 -12.16 10.92 -0.48
CA THR A 15 -13.22 11.62 0.27
C THR A 15 -14.41 11.84 -0.66
N TRP A 16 -14.15 12.40 -1.83
CA TRP A 16 -15.15 12.67 -2.86
C TRP A 16 -15.90 11.40 -3.27
N LEU A 17 -15.19 10.29 -3.51
CA LEU A 17 -15.81 9.00 -3.87
C LEU A 17 -16.72 8.44 -2.78
N ARG A 18 -16.38 8.60 -1.49
CA ARG A 18 -17.24 8.12 -0.40
C ARG A 18 -18.54 8.91 -0.31
N GLU A 19 -18.48 10.20 -0.63
CA GLU A 19 -19.64 11.10 -0.62
C GLU A 19 -20.53 10.88 -1.86
N HIS A 20 -19.92 10.71 -3.04
CA HIS A 20 -20.64 10.72 -4.32
C HIS A 20 -20.92 9.32 -4.88
N ALA A 21 -20.20 8.29 -4.43
CA ALA A 21 -20.44 6.90 -4.80
C ALA A 21 -20.38 5.94 -3.57
N PRO A 22 -21.23 6.13 -2.53
CA PRO A 22 -21.23 5.26 -1.36
C PRO A 22 -21.33 3.75 -1.66
N PRO A 23 -22.10 3.28 -2.68
CA PRO A 23 -22.18 1.86 -3.01
C PRO A 23 -20.86 1.23 -3.47
N ALA A 24 -19.88 2.03 -3.90
CA ALA A 24 -18.55 1.54 -4.25
C ALA A 24 -17.72 1.10 -3.03
N TYR A 25 -18.16 1.45 -1.82
CA TYR A 25 -17.48 1.10 -0.57
C TYR A 25 -18.25 0.04 0.19
N ARG A 26 -17.50 -0.93 0.72
CA ARG A 26 -18.03 -1.90 1.67
C ARG A 26 -17.11 -2.00 2.87
N ALA A 27 -17.70 -1.93 4.06
CA ALA A 27 -16.97 -2.21 5.28
C ALA A 27 -16.44 -3.64 5.26
N VAL A 28 -15.16 -3.80 5.56
CA VAL A 28 -14.47 -5.09 5.55
C VAL A 28 -13.92 -5.36 6.94
N HIS A 29 -14.28 -6.50 7.50
CA HIS A 29 -13.81 -6.90 8.82
C HIS A 29 -12.41 -7.55 8.67
N PRO A 30 -11.35 -7.04 9.33
CA PRO A 30 -9.97 -7.49 9.10
C PRO A 30 -9.74 -8.98 9.33
N ARG A 31 -10.53 -9.59 10.22
CA ARG A 31 -10.46 -11.02 10.54
C ARG A 31 -11.35 -11.92 9.68
N ARG A 32 -12.28 -11.34 8.91
CA ARG A 32 -13.12 -12.11 7.98
C ARG A 32 -12.51 -12.02 6.59
N GLY A 33 -11.52 -12.88 6.37
CA GLY A 33 -10.88 -13.01 5.07
C GLY A 33 -11.89 -13.40 3.98
N ARG A 34 -11.61 -12.96 2.76
CA ARG A 34 -12.34 -13.29 1.53
C ARG A 34 -11.37 -13.93 0.55
N SER A 35 -11.87 -14.90 -0.21
CA SER A 35 -11.10 -15.52 -1.28
C SER A 35 -11.22 -14.72 -2.57
N PHE A 36 -10.10 -14.63 -3.28
CA PHE A 36 -9.99 -14.01 -4.61
C PHE A 36 -9.13 -14.92 -5.48
N GLU A 37 -9.42 -15.01 -6.77
CA GLU A 37 -8.60 -15.84 -7.66
C GLU A 37 -7.19 -15.26 -7.82
N HIS A 38 -7.12 -13.96 -8.05
CA HIS A 38 -5.89 -13.23 -8.32
C HIS A 38 -5.79 -12.03 -7.39
N VAL A 39 -4.69 -11.93 -6.65
CA VAL A 39 -4.40 -10.79 -5.77
C VAL A 39 -3.15 -10.09 -6.27
N TYR A 40 -3.25 -8.77 -6.48
CA TYR A 40 -2.16 -7.91 -6.93
C TYR A 40 -1.82 -6.91 -5.83
N ILE A 41 -0.55 -6.82 -5.45
CA ILE A 41 -0.07 -5.91 -4.42
C ILE A 41 1.05 -5.05 -5.00
N ASP A 42 0.89 -3.73 -4.97
CA ASP A 42 1.99 -2.77 -5.16
C ASP A 42 2.80 -2.72 -3.85
N VAL A 43 3.99 -3.31 -3.90
CA VAL A 43 4.86 -3.49 -2.73
C VAL A 43 5.53 -2.17 -2.34
N ASN A 44 5.70 -1.24 -3.28
CA ASN A 44 6.43 0.01 -3.02
C ASN A 44 5.76 0.78 -1.89
N ALA A 45 4.43 0.84 -1.90
CA ALA A 45 3.61 1.46 -0.88
C ALA A 45 3.90 0.95 0.54
N MET A 46 4.00 -0.38 0.68
CA MET A 46 4.25 -1.06 1.96
C MET A 46 5.70 -0.89 2.40
N VAL A 47 6.65 -0.92 1.47
CA VAL A 47 8.06 -0.64 1.75
C VAL A 47 8.24 0.78 2.28
N TYR A 48 7.65 1.79 1.62
CA TYR A 48 7.69 3.16 2.11
C TYR A 48 7.02 3.33 3.48
N SER A 49 5.91 2.61 3.74
CA SER A 49 5.27 2.58 5.05
C SER A 49 6.21 2.02 6.11
N ALA A 50 6.80 0.84 5.86
CA ALA A 50 7.71 0.15 6.77
C ALA A 50 8.90 1.05 7.15
N PHE A 51 9.59 1.63 6.16
CA PHE A 51 10.72 2.55 6.38
C PHE A 51 10.35 3.80 7.19
N ARG A 52 9.11 4.29 7.11
CA ARG A 52 8.67 5.46 7.90
C ARG A 52 8.30 5.11 9.33
N THR A 53 7.86 3.89 9.57
CA THR A 53 7.43 3.42 10.90
C THR A 53 8.57 2.85 11.73
N CYS A 54 9.58 2.25 11.09
CA CYS A 54 10.84 1.92 11.72
C CYS A 54 11.62 3.24 11.87
N ASP A 55 12.03 3.58 13.11
CA ASP A 55 12.76 4.82 13.38
C ASP A 55 14.03 4.92 12.50
N LYS A 56 14.63 6.11 12.35
CA LYS A 56 15.76 6.38 11.43
C LYS A 56 17.02 5.50 11.63
N ARG A 57 17.03 4.66 12.67
CA ARG A 57 18.07 3.69 13.03
C ARG A 57 17.69 2.25 12.72
N GLY A 58 16.55 2.03 12.06
CA GLY A 58 16.00 0.70 11.78
C GLY A 58 16.95 -0.12 10.94
N THR A 59 17.58 -1.11 11.57
CA THR A 59 18.37 -2.13 10.90
C THR A 59 17.50 -2.80 9.84
N PRO A 60 18.03 -3.15 8.64
CA PRO A 60 17.25 -3.72 7.55
C PRO A 60 16.30 -4.87 7.92
N HIS A 61 16.65 -5.67 8.93
CA HIS A 61 15.79 -6.75 9.43
C HIS A 61 14.44 -6.24 9.99
N LEU A 62 14.41 -5.13 10.72
CA LEU A 62 13.18 -4.58 11.30
C LEU A 62 12.22 -4.07 10.22
N VAL A 63 12.78 -3.49 9.15
CA VAL A 63 11.99 -3.04 8.00
C VAL A 63 11.37 -4.25 7.27
N ALA A 64 12.15 -5.32 7.12
CA ALA A 64 11.66 -6.56 6.52
C ALA A 64 10.55 -7.21 7.36
N GLU A 65 10.74 -7.34 8.68
CA GLU A 65 9.69 -7.86 9.58
C GLU A 65 8.40 -7.04 9.49
N ARG A 66 8.52 -5.71 9.46
CA ARG A 66 7.36 -4.83 9.32
C ARG A 66 6.67 -5.01 7.98
N LEU A 67 7.42 -5.10 6.89
CA LEU A 67 6.88 -5.37 5.56
C LEU A 67 6.11 -6.70 5.54
N PHE A 68 6.70 -7.77 6.10
CA PHE A 68 6.04 -9.07 6.18
C PHE A 68 4.77 -9.02 7.03
N ALA A 69 4.77 -8.30 8.15
CA ALA A 69 3.57 -8.13 8.96
C ALA A 69 2.44 -7.40 8.21
N GLU A 70 2.76 -6.40 7.37
CA GLU A 70 1.79 -5.71 6.52
C GLU A 70 1.26 -6.60 5.39
N LEU A 71 2.13 -7.38 4.75
CA LEU A 71 1.75 -8.39 3.75
C LEU A 71 0.83 -9.45 4.36
N ASP A 72 1.18 -9.99 5.52
CA ASP A 72 0.36 -10.96 6.24
C ASP A 72 -1.03 -10.40 6.58
N ALA A 73 -1.10 -9.14 6.99
CA ALA A 73 -2.37 -8.49 7.25
C ALA A 73 -3.22 -8.37 5.98
N ALA A 74 -2.61 -8.01 4.85
CA ALA A 74 -3.28 -7.95 3.56
C ALA A 74 -3.77 -9.33 3.12
N LEU A 75 -2.95 -10.38 3.24
CA LEU A 75 -3.28 -11.74 2.79
C LEU A 75 -4.23 -12.49 3.73
N ARG A 76 -4.25 -12.17 5.03
CA ARG A 76 -5.31 -12.63 5.94
C ARG A 76 -6.68 -12.16 5.48
N PHE A 77 -6.76 -10.94 4.94
CA PHE A 77 -7.99 -10.39 4.40
C PHE A 77 -8.27 -10.86 2.96
N ALA A 78 -7.31 -10.72 2.04
CA ALA A 78 -7.43 -11.08 0.63
C ALA A 78 -6.67 -12.39 0.36
N LYS A 79 -7.37 -13.52 0.46
CA LYS A 79 -6.80 -14.85 0.29
C LYS A 79 -6.77 -15.24 -1.21
N PRO A 80 -5.59 -15.28 -1.86
CA PRO A 80 -5.50 -15.73 -3.25
C PRO A 80 -5.77 -17.24 -3.36
N THR A 81 -6.48 -17.68 -4.40
CA THR A 81 -6.71 -19.10 -4.71
C THR A 81 -5.98 -19.59 -5.95
N LYS A 82 -5.54 -18.68 -6.84
CA LYS A 82 -4.72 -19.00 -8.02
C LYS A 82 -3.38 -18.30 -8.00
N THR A 83 -3.36 -16.96 -7.96
CA THR A 83 -2.10 -16.20 -8.00
C THR A 83 -2.04 -15.06 -7.00
N LEU A 84 -0.84 -14.85 -6.48
CA LEU A 84 -0.43 -13.64 -5.78
C LEU A 84 0.69 -12.98 -6.61
N THR A 85 0.47 -11.74 -7.04
CA THR A 85 1.46 -10.95 -7.75
C THR A 85 1.92 -9.80 -6.88
N LEU A 86 3.18 -9.84 -6.48
CA LEU A 86 3.86 -8.77 -5.76
C LEU A 86 4.65 -7.93 -6.77
N ALA A 87 4.20 -6.70 -7.00
CA ALA A 87 4.82 -5.79 -7.97
C ALA A 87 5.70 -4.76 -7.26
N ALA A 88 6.96 -4.68 -7.67
CA ALA A 88 7.88 -3.59 -7.32
C ALA A 88 8.12 -2.70 -8.55
N ASP A 89 8.29 -1.40 -8.32
CA ASP A 89 8.51 -0.46 -9.43
C ASP A 89 9.90 -0.70 -10.03
N GLY A 90 9.93 -1.01 -11.33
CA GLY A 90 11.17 -1.02 -12.12
C GLY A 90 11.52 0.37 -12.69
N PRO A 91 12.41 0.42 -13.69
CA PRO A 91 12.71 1.66 -14.41
C PRO A 91 11.43 2.29 -14.97
N ALA A 92 11.20 3.55 -14.61
CA ALA A 92 10.01 4.28 -14.99
C ALA A 92 10.22 5.05 -16.31
N PRO A 93 9.15 5.29 -17.11
CA PRO A 93 9.22 6.15 -18.28
C PRO A 93 9.55 7.60 -17.88
N LEU A 94 10.11 8.38 -18.81
CA LEU A 94 10.60 9.75 -18.56
C LEU A 94 9.56 10.65 -17.88
N ALA A 95 8.30 10.61 -18.32
CA ALA A 95 7.23 11.42 -17.72
C ALA A 95 7.00 11.11 -16.23
N LYS A 96 7.07 9.82 -15.84
CA LYS A 96 6.97 9.40 -14.43
C LYS A 96 8.22 9.79 -13.66
N LEU A 97 9.41 9.68 -14.28
CA LEU A 97 10.68 10.10 -13.66
C LEU A 97 10.72 11.59 -13.33
N VAL A 98 10.30 12.47 -14.25
CA VAL A 98 10.24 13.92 -14.01
C VAL A 98 9.36 14.22 -12.79
N THR A 99 8.15 13.66 -12.77
CA THR A 99 7.21 13.84 -11.64
C THR A 99 7.78 13.28 -10.33
N GLN A 100 8.42 12.10 -10.36
CA GLN A 100 9.02 11.50 -9.18
C GLN A 100 10.23 12.29 -8.67
N ARG A 101 11.01 12.89 -9.57
CA ARG A 101 12.15 13.75 -9.22
C ARG A 101 11.65 14.99 -8.48
N SER A 102 10.63 15.68 -8.99
CA SER A 102 10.02 16.86 -8.34
C SER A 102 9.39 16.57 -6.97
N ARG A 103 9.15 15.30 -6.61
CA ARG A 103 8.66 14.91 -5.28
C ARG A 103 9.79 14.66 -4.27
N ARG A 104 11.02 14.48 -4.74
CA ARG A 104 12.20 14.09 -3.93
C ARG A 104 13.24 15.20 -3.80
N VAL A 105 13.28 16.10 -4.78
CA VAL A 105 14.11 17.32 -4.82
C VAL A 105 13.22 18.49 -4.45
#